data_AF-A0A0Q9QBX9-F1
#
_entry.id   AF-A0A0Q9QBX9-F1
#
_cell.length_a   1.000
_cell.length_b   1.000
_cell.length_c   1.000
_cell.angle_alpha   90.00
_cell.angle_beta   90.00
_cell.angle_gamma   90.00
#
_symmetry.space_group_name_H-M   'P 1'
#
loop_
_entity.id
_entity.type
_entity.pdbx_description
1 polymer ?
#
loop_
_entity_poly.entity_id
_entity_poly.type
_entity_poly.pdbx_seq_one_letter_code
_entity_poly.pdbx_strand_id
1 'polypeptide(L)'
;MTPVQRRYMREFWPPMAAYMLIMLLAWPLVGRVQDAWLRVALALLPVLPVLFVTRAIVRFVLGSDELEQRLHLIGLAIAGTVVGTLCLAGGFLVAAKVIRLDGTVLIWVWPAMVVLHALGRSWAGHRYGGGWACGSDGLARHWQLWIVSASLGFIALAGWSQFGDWQRGVLCGISGVLAGWALVLTIRWHRKPERRA
;
A
#
# COMPACT_ATOMS: atom_id res chain seq x y z
N MET A 1 11.83 -16.82 8.06
CA MET A 1 11.13 -16.53 6.80
C MET A 1 10.89 -17.83 6.05
N THR A 2 9.66 -18.09 5.63
CA THR A 2 9.34 -19.22 4.76
C THR A 2 9.94 -19.00 3.36
N PRO A 3 10.22 -20.06 2.58
CA PRO A 3 10.72 -19.91 1.21
C PRO A 3 9.76 -19.10 0.31
N VAL A 4 8.45 -19.21 0.55
CA VAL A 4 7.41 -18.45 -0.14
C VAL A 4 7.52 -16.95 0.16
N GLN A 5 7.75 -16.56 1.42
CA GLN A 5 7.97 -15.16 1.80
C GLN A 5 9.24 -14.57 1.17
N ARG A 6 10.34 -15.32 1.14
CA ARG A 6 11.60 -14.84 0.54
C ARG A 6 11.44 -14.60 -0.96
N ARG A 7 10.70 -15.48 -1.63
CA ARG A 7 10.35 -15.33 -3.05
C ARG A 7 9.45 -14.13 -3.28
N TYR A 8 8.42 -13.95 -2.46
CA TYR A 8 7.54 -12.79 -2.52
C TYR A 8 8.32 -11.48 -2.38
N MET A 9 9.22 -11.37 -1.39
CA MET A 9 10.06 -10.19 -1.22
C MET A 9 10.90 -9.88 -2.47
N ARG A 10 11.52 -10.90 -3.07
CA ARG A 10 12.32 -10.73 -4.28
C ARG A 10 11.47 -10.36 -5.51
N GLU A 11 10.23 -10.83 -5.58
CA GLU A 11 9.30 -10.48 -6.66
C GLU A 11 8.63 -9.11 -6.43
N PHE A 12 8.53 -8.64 -5.19
CA PHE A 12 7.89 -7.38 -4.82
C PHE A 12 8.78 -6.14 -4.99
N TRP A 13 10.04 -6.22 -4.56
CA TRP A 13 10.93 -5.05 -4.53
C TRP A 13 11.26 -4.46 -5.91
N PRO A 14 11.59 -5.26 -6.96
CA PRO A 14 11.95 -4.69 -8.26
C PRO A 14 10.80 -3.90 -8.92
N PRO A 15 9.55 -4.41 -8.95
CA PRO A 15 8.42 -3.61 -9.42
C PRO A 15 8.19 -2.35 -8.59
N MET A 16 8.37 -2.40 -7.28
CA MET A 16 8.19 -1.21 -6.45
C MET A 16 9.23 -0.13 -6.75
N ALA A 17 10.49 -0.53 -6.97
CA ALA A 17 11.55 0.37 -7.41
C ALA A 17 11.24 0.97 -8.80
N ALA A 18 10.75 0.14 -9.73
CA ALA A 18 10.32 0.61 -11.05
C ALA A 18 9.15 1.60 -10.95
N TYR A 19 8.14 1.31 -10.12
CA TYR A 19 7.04 2.24 -9.84
C TYR A 19 7.53 3.58 -9.33
N MET A 20 8.45 3.58 -8.35
CA MET A 20 9.05 4.81 -7.83
C MET A 20 9.80 5.59 -8.90
N LEU A 21 10.63 4.93 -9.70
CA LEU A 21 11.38 5.58 -10.79
C LEU A 21 10.42 6.19 -11.83
N ILE A 22 9.36 5.47 -12.20
CA ILE A 22 8.34 5.97 -13.13
C ILE A 22 7.63 7.19 -12.55
N MET A 23 7.22 7.15 -11.29
CA MET A 23 6.58 8.30 -10.64
C MET A 23 7.51 9.51 -10.54
N LEU A 24 8.80 9.32 -10.27
CA LEU A 24 9.73 10.42 -10.11
C LEU A 24 10.19 11.01 -11.45
N LEU A 25 10.41 10.16 -12.45
CA LEU A 25 11.00 10.54 -13.73
C LEU A 25 9.96 10.77 -14.82
N ALA A 26 8.96 9.89 -14.95
CA ALA A 26 8.00 9.94 -16.06
C ALA A 26 6.79 10.83 -15.79
N TRP A 27 6.30 10.89 -14.55
CA TRP A 27 5.14 11.73 -14.20
C TRP A 27 5.31 13.22 -14.52
N PRO A 28 6.46 13.87 -14.24
CA PRO A 28 6.68 15.28 -14.59
C PRO A 28 6.64 15.54 -16.11
N LEU A 29 6.94 14.51 -16.92
CA LEU A 29 6.92 14.61 -18.38
C LEU A 29 5.50 14.59 -18.94
N VAL A 30 4.53 14.00 -18.24
CA VAL A 30 3.13 13.90 -18.69
C VAL A 30 2.55 15.28 -19.04
N GLY A 31 2.86 16.30 -18.22
CA GLY A 31 2.39 17.68 -18.45
C GLY A 31 3.10 18.43 -19.58
N ARG A 32 4.24 17.92 -20.07
CA ARG A 32 5.06 18.57 -21.12
C ARG A 32 4.85 17.99 -22.50
N VAL A 33 4.31 16.78 -22.58
CA VAL A 33 4.06 16.09 -23.86
C VAL A 33 2.80 16.66 -24.51
N GLN A 34 2.92 17.16 -25.74
CA GLN A 34 1.80 17.68 -26.53
C GLN A 34 1.00 16.58 -27.23
N ASP A 35 1.67 15.48 -27.59
CA ASP A 35 1.04 14.32 -28.24
C ASP A 35 0.10 13.59 -27.27
N ALA A 36 -1.16 13.43 -27.68
CA ALA A 36 -2.20 12.82 -26.87
C ALA A 36 -1.93 11.33 -26.57
N TRP A 37 -1.43 10.56 -27.54
CA TRP A 37 -1.17 9.13 -27.37
C TRP A 37 0.03 8.88 -26.47
N LEU A 38 1.10 9.67 -26.64
CA LEU A 38 2.26 9.58 -25.77
C LEU A 38 1.93 9.98 -24.32
N ARG A 39 1.06 10.99 -24.13
CA ARG A 39 0.56 11.37 -22.80
C ARG A 39 -0.22 10.24 -22.13
N VAL A 40 -1.10 9.54 -22.87
CA VAL A 40 -1.84 8.37 -22.36
C VAL A 40 -0.87 7.25 -21.98
N ALA A 41 0.10 6.94 -22.84
CA ALA A 41 1.08 5.90 -22.57
C ALA A 41 1.89 6.19 -21.30
N LEU A 42 2.35 7.44 -21.12
CA LEU A 42 3.08 7.86 -19.92
C LEU A 42 2.20 7.85 -18.66
N ALA A 43 0.93 8.24 -18.76
CA ALA A 43 -0.01 8.23 -17.64
C ALA A 43 -0.35 6.80 -17.18
N LEU A 44 -0.36 5.82 -18.10
CA LEU A 44 -0.64 4.41 -17.80
C LEU A 44 0.62 3.60 -17.45
N LEU A 45 1.82 4.11 -17.75
CA LEU A 45 3.10 3.49 -17.42
C LEU A 45 3.22 2.98 -15.96
N PRO A 46 2.79 3.73 -14.91
CA PRO A 46 2.85 3.25 -13.54
C PRO A 46 1.94 2.05 -13.22
N VAL A 47 0.95 1.75 -14.08
CA VAL A 47 0.07 0.60 -13.90
C VAL A 47 0.83 -0.72 -14.10
N LEU A 48 1.82 -0.74 -15.01
CA LEU A 48 2.60 -1.95 -15.31
C LEU A 48 3.34 -2.50 -14.07
N PRO A 49 4.14 -1.71 -13.34
CA PRO A 49 4.72 -2.15 -12.07
C PRO A 49 3.69 -2.69 -11.07
N VAL A 50 2.53 -2.03 -10.95
CA VAL A 50 1.47 -2.44 -10.02
C VAL A 50 0.90 -3.80 -10.40
N LEU A 51 0.76 -4.11 -11.69
CA LEU A 51 0.34 -5.44 -12.14
C LEU A 51 1.36 -6.53 -11.76
N PHE A 52 2.66 -6.24 -11.83
CA PHE A 52 3.69 -7.17 -11.35
C PHE A 52 3.62 -7.38 -9.83
N VAL A 53 3.38 -6.32 -9.06
CA VAL A 53 3.14 -6.43 -7.61
C VAL A 53 1.91 -7.29 -7.33
N THR A 54 0.80 -7.06 -8.02
CA THR A 54 -0.43 -7.87 -7.89
C THR A 54 -0.14 -9.34 -8.19
N ARG A 55 0.61 -9.64 -9.26
CA ARG A 55 1.04 -11.01 -9.58
C ARG A 55 1.86 -11.65 -8.45
N ALA A 56 2.80 -10.90 -7.86
CA ALA A 56 3.60 -11.39 -6.74
C ALA A 56 2.72 -11.68 -5.50
N ILE A 57 1.74 -10.82 -5.22
CA ILE A 57 0.77 -11.03 -4.13
C ILE A 57 -0.08 -12.27 -4.40
N VAL A 58 -0.65 -12.43 -5.59
CA VAL A 58 -1.47 -13.60 -5.94
C VAL A 58 -0.68 -14.91 -5.75
N ARG A 59 0.56 -14.94 -6.22
CA ARG A 59 1.45 -16.10 -6.02
C ARG A 59 1.77 -16.36 -4.56
N PHE A 60 1.94 -15.31 -3.76
CA PHE A 60 2.14 -15.42 -2.33
C PHE A 60 0.91 -16.05 -1.65
N VAL A 61 -0.30 -15.54 -1.94
CA VAL A 61 -1.56 -16.08 -1.39
C VAL A 61 -1.72 -17.55 -1.76
N LEU A 62 -1.56 -17.91 -3.04
CA LEU A 62 -1.70 -19.29 -3.52
C LEU A 62 -0.66 -20.25 -2.92
N GLY A 63 0.52 -19.74 -2.54
CA GLY A 63 1.56 -20.52 -1.86
C GLY A 63 1.45 -20.52 -0.33
N SER A 64 0.46 -19.84 0.24
CA SER A 64 0.23 -19.78 1.69
C SER A 64 -0.63 -20.95 2.16
N ASP A 65 -0.62 -21.21 3.46
CA ASP A 65 -1.48 -22.23 4.07
C ASP A 65 -2.97 -21.88 3.96
N GLU A 66 -3.84 -22.87 4.23
CA GLU A 66 -5.29 -22.71 4.10
C GLU A 66 -5.86 -21.61 5.03
N LEU A 67 -5.30 -21.47 6.23
CA LEU A 67 -5.73 -20.46 7.20
C LEU A 67 -5.38 -19.06 6.70
N GLU A 68 -4.16 -18.86 6.21
CA GLU A 68 -3.66 -17.60 5.66
C GLU A 68 -4.44 -17.19 4.39
N GLN A 69 -4.72 -18.14 3.50
CA GLN A 69 -5.60 -17.91 2.33
C GLN A 69 -7.00 -17.46 2.76
N ARG A 70 -7.57 -18.14 3.76
CA ARG A 70 -8.90 -17.79 4.30
C ARG A 70 -8.92 -16.40 4.93
N LEU A 71 -7.87 -16.02 5.64
CA LEU A 71 -7.73 -14.67 6.21
C LEU A 71 -7.63 -13.60 5.13
N HIS A 72 -6.89 -13.86 4.04
CA HIS A 72 -6.85 -12.98 2.87
C HIS A 72 -8.22 -12.81 2.23
N LEU A 73 -8.97 -13.91 2.06
CA LEU A 73 -10.30 -13.89 1.48
C LEU A 73 -11.28 -13.07 2.32
N ILE A 74 -11.28 -13.25 3.65
CA ILE A 74 -12.13 -12.46 4.56
C ILE A 74 -11.75 -10.97 4.49
N GLY A 75 -10.45 -10.66 4.52
CA GLY A 75 -9.97 -9.29 4.38
C GLY A 75 -10.44 -8.65 3.07
N LEU A 76 -10.34 -9.39 1.96
CA LEU A 76 -10.75 -8.90 0.64
C LEU A 76 -12.27 -8.71 0.54
N ALA A 77 -13.05 -9.62 1.13
CA ALA A 77 -14.51 -9.50 1.20
C ALA A 77 -14.92 -8.23 1.97
N ILE A 78 -14.35 -8.00 3.16
CA ILE A 78 -14.63 -6.80 3.96
C ILE A 78 -14.24 -5.53 3.18
N ALA A 79 -13.03 -5.51 2.61
CA ALA A 79 -12.56 -4.36 1.83
C ALA A 79 -13.46 -4.07 0.64
N GLY A 80 -13.76 -5.10 -0.17
CA GLY A 80 -14.57 -4.98 -1.37
C GLY A 80 -15.99 -4.50 -1.07
N THR A 81 -16.63 -5.06 -0.03
CA THR A 81 -17.98 -4.63 0.38
C THR A 81 -17.97 -3.20 0.89
N VAL A 82 -17.07 -2.84 1.81
CA VAL A 82 -17.04 -1.49 2.40
C VAL A 82 -16.70 -0.44 1.34
N VAL A 83 -15.63 -0.63 0.55
CA VAL A 83 -15.25 0.32 -0.50
C VAL A 83 -16.31 0.38 -1.58
N GLY A 84 -16.87 -0.75 -1.99
CA GLY A 84 -17.96 -0.80 -2.98
C GLY A 84 -19.20 -0.02 -2.54
N THR A 85 -19.65 -0.20 -1.29
CA THR A 85 -20.79 0.54 -0.73
C THR A 85 -20.48 2.03 -0.62
N LEU A 86 -19.26 2.41 -0.21
CA LEU A 86 -18.85 3.83 -0.17
C LEU A 86 -18.82 4.46 -1.55
N CYS A 87 -18.29 3.76 -2.56
CA CYS A 87 -18.32 4.21 -3.95
C CYS A 87 -19.74 4.36 -4.48
N LEU A 88 -20.65 3.42 -4.15
CA LEU A 88 -22.05 3.50 -4.54
C LEU A 88 -22.75 4.71 -3.90
N ALA A 89 -22.58 4.91 -2.59
CA ALA A 89 -23.10 6.07 -1.87
C ALA A 89 -22.54 7.38 -2.44
N GLY A 90 -21.23 7.44 -2.68
CA GLY A 90 -20.58 8.58 -3.33
C GLY A 90 -21.13 8.84 -4.73
N GLY A 91 -21.35 7.78 -5.52
CA GLY A 91 -21.96 7.86 -6.85
C GLY A 91 -23.36 8.46 -6.82
N PHE A 92 -24.22 8.04 -5.88
CA PHE A 92 -25.55 8.64 -5.70
C PHE A 92 -25.47 10.11 -5.28
N LEU A 93 -24.55 10.49 -4.40
CA LEU A 93 -24.37 11.87 -3.98
C LEU A 93 -23.91 12.77 -5.15
N VAL A 94 -23.07 12.25 -6.04
CA VAL A 94 -22.68 12.95 -7.27
C VAL A 94 -23.85 13.03 -8.26
N ALA A 95 -24.60 11.94 -8.44
CA ALA A 95 -25.76 11.91 -9.34
C ALA A 95 -26.86 12.89 -8.90
N ALA A 96 -27.08 13.02 -7.59
CA ALA A 96 -27.98 13.98 -6.97
C ALA A 96 -27.43 15.43 -6.96
N LYS A 97 -26.23 15.66 -7.50
CA LYS A 97 -25.50 16.95 -7.51
C LYS A 97 -25.27 17.54 -6.11
N VAL A 98 -25.28 16.72 -5.06
CA VAL A 98 -25.00 17.14 -3.68
C VAL A 98 -23.52 17.42 -3.50
N ILE A 99 -22.66 16.61 -4.11
CA ILE A 99 -21.19 16.71 -4.00
C ILE A 99 -20.57 16.66 -5.41
N ARG A 100 -19.51 17.43 -5.63
CA ARG A 100 -18.66 17.31 -6.83
C ARG A 100 -17.39 16.54 -6.49
N LEU A 101 -17.21 15.36 -7.08
CA LEU A 101 -15.99 14.57 -6.94
C LEU A 101 -15.16 14.69 -8.22
N ASP A 102 -13.87 14.93 -8.04
CA ASP A 102 -12.89 14.93 -9.12
C ASP A 102 -12.29 13.53 -9.33
N GLY A 103 -11.72 13.26 -10.51
CA GLY A 103 -11.08 11.99 -10.87
C GLY A 103 -9.96 11.58 -9.91
N THR A 104 -9.39 12.53 -9.17
CA THR A 104 -8.45 12.28 -8.07
C THR A 104 -8.99 11.27 -7.03
N VAL A 105 -10.31 11.17 -6.83
CA VAL A 105 -10.91 10.21 -5.89
C VAL A 105 -10.62 8.75 -6.26
N LEU A 106 -10.47 8.44 -7.55
CA LEU A 106 -10.20 7.08 -8.04
C LEU A 106 -8.84 6.57 -7.57
N ILE A 107 -7.86 7.48 -7.38
CA ILE A 107 -6.54 7.15 -6.86
C ILE A 107 -6.63 6.62 -5.42
N TRP A 108 -7.61 7.07 -4.64
CA TRP A 108 -7.80 6.70 -3.24
C TRP A 108 -8.54 5.38 -3.02
N VAL A 109 -9.21 4.86 -4.06
CA VAL A 109 -9.95 3.58 -3.97
C VAL A 109 -9.00 2.43 -3.63
N TRP A 110 -7.83 2.38 -4.28
CA TRP A 110 -6.86 1.31 -4.04
C TRP A 110 -6.22 1.37 -2.63
N PRO A 111 -5.73 2.53 -2.13
CA PRO A 111 -5.31 2.67 -0.74
C PRO A 111 -6.40 2.30 0.28
N ALA A 112 -7.64 2.72 0.06
CA ALA A 112 -8.76 2.38 0.94
C ALA A 112 -8.98 0.85 0.99
N MET A 113 -8.93 0.18 -0.16
CA MET A 113 -9.00 -1.28 -0.24
C MET A 113 -7.89 -1.96 0.56
N VAL A 114 -6.64 -1.49 0.44
CA VAL A 114 -5.50 -2.07 1.15
C VAL A 114 -5.65 -1.92 2.67
N VAL A 115 -6.06 -0.74 3.15
CA VAL A 115 -6.26 -0.47 4.58
C VAL A 115 -7.38 -1.35 5.14
N LEU A 116 -8.54 -1.38 4.47
CA LEU A 116 -9.68 -2.18 4.92
C LEU A 116 -9.39 -3.69 4.84
N HIS A 117 -8.62 -4.14 3.84
CA HIS A 117 -8.18 -5.52 3.75
C HIS A 117 -7.28 -5.88 4.94
N ALA A 118 -6.33 -5.01 5.29
CA ALA A 118 -5.45 -5.23 6.44
C ALA A 118 -6.23 -5.28 7.77
N LEU A 119 -7.19 -4.37 7.96
CA LEU A 119 -8.07 -4.37 9.13
C LEU A 119 -8.95 -5.62 9.19
N GLY A 120 -9.58 -5.98 8.07
CA GLY A 120 -10.43 -7.18 7.97
C GLY A 120 -9.66 -8.47 8.23
N ARG A 121 -8.45 -8.59 7.67
CA ARG A 121 -7.54 -9.71 7.93
C ARG A 121 -7.14 -9.77 9.41
N SER A 122 -6.82 -8.63 10.01
CA SER A 122 -6.44 -8.54 11.42
C SER A 122 -7.58 -8.98 12.35
N TRP A 123 -8.78 -8.46 12.11
CA TRP A 123 -9.98 -8.83 12.84
C TRP A 123 -10.29 -10.33 12.73
N ALA A 124 -10.19 -10.89 11.52
CA ALA A 124 -10.37 -12.31 11.30
C ALA A 124 -9.28 -13.12 12.03
N GLY A 125 -8.02 -12.70 11.99
CA GLY A 125 -6.90 -13.35 12.68
C GLY A 125 -7.13 -13.48 14.19
N HIS A 126 -7.61 -12.40 14.82
CA HIS A 126 -8.00 -12.43 16.23
C HIS A 126 -9.07 -13.46 16.55
N ARG A 127 -10.04 -13.66 15.65
CA ARG A 127 -11.15 -14.60 15.86
C ARG A 127 -10.71 -16.06 15.75
N TYR A 128 -9.72 -16.36 14.92
CA TYR A 128 -9.23 -17.73 14.70
C TYR A 128 -8.07 -18.12 15.61
N GLY A 129 -7.75 -17.33 16.64
CA GLY A 129 -6.62 -17.60 17.55
C GLY A 129 -5.24 -17.47 16.89
N GLY A 130 -5.20 -17.06 15.63
CA GLY A 130 -3.99 -16.72 14.91
C GLY A 130 -3.43 -15.43 15.47
N GLY A 131 -2.46 -15.54 16.38
CA GLY A 131 -1.64 -14.39 16.73
C GLY A 131 -1.14 -13.71 15.45
N TRP A 132 -0.97 -12.39 15.49
CA TRP A 132 -0.46 -11.50 14.43
C TRP A 132 0.88 -11.89 13.77
N ALA A 133 1.38 -13.10 14.06
CA ALA A 133 2.74 -13.57 13.98
C ALA A 133 2.97 -14.77 13.05
N CYS A 134 1.95 -15.51 12.60
CA CYS A 134 2.18 -16.56 11.59
C CYS A 134 2.19 -15.91 10.20
N GLY A 135 3.32 -15.30 9.83
CA GLY A 135 3.49 -14.76 8.47
C GLY A 135 4.41 -13.54 8.29
N SER A 136 4.94 -12.91 9.34
CA SER A 136 5.98 -11.89 9.15
C SER A 136 6.93 -11.83 10.34
N ASP A 137 8.17 -12.28 10.14
CA ASP A 137 9.25 -12.13 11.11
C ASP A 137 9.41 -10.65 11.48
N GLY A 138 9.32 -10.34 12.78
CA GLY A 138 9.39 -8.97 13.30
C GLY A 138 10.68 -8.21 12.94
N LEU A 139 11.71 -8.90 12.44
CA LEU A 139 12.95 -8.31 11.96
C LEU A 139 12.81 -7.66 10.56
N ALA A 140 11.96 -8.19 9.69
CA ALA A 140 11.75 -7.64 8.34
C ALA A 140 10.74 -6.49 8.32
N ARG A 141 9.78 -6.51 9.25
CA ARG A 141 8.68 -5.55 9.31
C ARG A 141 9.14 -4.14 9.69
N HIS A 142 10.09 -3.99 10.61
CA HIS A 142 10.59 -2.67 10.98
C HIS A 142 11.49 -2.08 9.89
N TRP A 143 12.38 -2.89 9.29
CA TRP A 143 13.23 -2.46 8.17
C TRP A 143 12.41 -2.04 6.95
N GLN A 144 11.34 -2.77 6.63
CA GLN A 144 10.38 -2.37 5.58
C GLN A 144 9.66 -1.07 5.90
N LEU A 145 9.22 -0.86 7.14
CA LEU A 145 8.57 0.40 7.55
C LEU A 145 9.54 1.58 7.47
N TRP A 146 10.81 1.37 7.82
CA TRP A 146 11.87 2.37 7.63
C TRP A 146 12.12 2.66 6.15
N ILE A 147 12.21 1.64 5.29
CA ILE A 147 12.37 1.86 3.84
C ILE A 147 11.16 2.58 3.25
N VAL A 148 9.94 2.22 3.64
CA VAL A 148 8.71 2.87 3.15
C VAL A 148 8.59 4.31 3.67
N SER A 149 8.96 4.55 4.93
CA SER A 149 8.99 5.92 5.48
C SER A 149 10.08 6.76 4.82
N ALA A 150 11.28 6.21 4.63
CA ALA A 150 12.38 6.88 3.95
C ALA A 150 12.06 7.13 2.47
N SER A 151 11.40 6.20 1.79
CA SER A 151 10.98 6.39 0.40
C SER A 151 9.87 7.42 0.27
N LEU A 152 8.88 7.44 1.17
CA LEU A 152 7.86 8.48 1.24
C LEU A 152 8.46 9.86 1.56
N GLY A 153 9.42 9.93 2.48
CA GLY A 153 10.17 11.14 2.79
C GLY A 153 11.02 11.63 1.61
N PHE A 154 11.66 10.71 0.88
CA PHE A 154 12.41 11.01 -0.33
C PHE A 154 11.50 11.49 -1.47
N ILE A 155 10.32 10.89 -1.66
CA ILE A 155 9.32 11.34 -2.63
C ILE A 155 8.81 12.73 -2.26
N ALA A 156 8.53 12.99 -0.98
CA ALA A 156 8.11 14.31 -0.51
C ALA A 156 9.21 15.38 -0.72
N LEU A 157 10.47 15.02 -0.51
CA LEU A 157 11.64 15.88 -0.77
C LEU A 157 11.88 16.12 -2.27
N ALA A 158 11.87 15.07 -3.08
CA ALA A 158 12.17 15.17 -4.51
C ALA A 158 11.02 15.76 -5.34
N GLY A 159 9.77 15.59 -4.88
CA GLY A 159 8.57 16.16 -5.50
C GLY A 159 8.09 17.46 -4.87
N TRP A 160 8.89 18.11 -4.01
CA TRP A 160 8.51 19.31 -3.26
C TRP A 160 7.99 20.44 -4.17
N SER A 161 8.51 20.53 -5.40
CA SER A 161 8.12 21.52 -6.41
C SER A 161 6.88 21.16 -7.23
N GLN A 162 6.38 19.93 -7.16
CA GLN A 162 5.32 19.41 -8.05
C GLN A 162 3.98 19.14 -7.35
N PHE A 163 3.97 18.92 -6.04
CA PHE A 163 2.75 18.62 -5.28
C PHE A 163 2.07 19.88 -4.73
N GLY A 164 0.74 19.92 -4.73
CA GLY A 164 -0.03 20.98 -4.07
C GLY A 164 0.04 20.89 -2.53
N ASP A 165 -0.28 21.97 -1.82
CA ASP A 165 -0.11 22.07 -0.35
C ASP A 165 -0.83 20.96 0.43
N TRP A 166 -2.00 20.53 -0.04
CA TRP A 166 -2.74 19.39 0.53
C TRP A 166 -2.00 18.06 0.37
N GLN A 167 -1.48 17.77 -0.83
CA GLN A 167 -0.72 16.53 -1.07
C GLN A 167 0.59 16.52 -0.27
N ARG A 168 1.25 17.67 -0.13
CA ARG A 168 2.41 17.84 0.75
C ARG A 168 2.07 17.49 2.19
N GLY A 169 0.97 18.05 2.72
CA GLY A 169 0.50 17.78 4.08
C GLY A 169 0.18 16.31 4.34
N VAL A 170 -0.53 15.66 3.41
CA VAL A 170 -0.89 14.24 3.52
C VAL A 170 0.34 13.33 3.44
N LEU A 171 1.27 13.58 2.51
CA LEU A 171 2.51 12.79 2.38
C LEU A 171 3.40 12.91 3.61
N CYS A 172 3.59 14.13 4.14
CA CYS A 172 4.34 14.36 5.37
C CYS A 172 3.66 13.71 6.59
N GLY A 173 2.33 13.79 6.68
CA GLY A 173 1.56 13.15 7.74
C GLY A 173 1.68 11.63 7.74
N ILE A 174 1.51 11.00 6.57
CA ILE A 174 1.65 9.53 6.43
C ILE A 174 3.10 9.10 6.73
N SER A 175 4.09 9.84 6.24
CA SER A 175 5.51 9.55 6.52
C SER A 175 5.82 9.63 8.02
N GLY A 176 5.33 10.68 8.70
CA GLY A 176 5.52 10.86 10.14
C GLY A 176 4.85 9.77 10.98
N VAL A 177 3.62 9.37 10.64
CA VAL A 177 2.91 8.27 11.33
C VAL A 177 3.63 6.94 11.13
N LEU A 178 4.09 6.65 9.91
CA LEU A 178 4.83 5.42 9.62
C LEU A 178 6.21 5.39 10.30
N ALA A 179 6.92 6.52 10.33
CA ALA A 179 8.19 6.67 11.04
C ALA A 179 8.01 6.46 12.55
N GLY A 180 6.99 7.10 13.14
CA GLY A 180 6.66 6.95 14.56
C GLY A 180 6.29 5.51 14.90
N TRP A 181 5.51 4.84 14.06
CA TRP A 181 5.15 3.44 14.25
C TRP A 181 6.35 2.50 14.11
N ALA A 182 7.25 2.75 13.15
CA ALA A 182 8.51 2.02 13.00
C ALA A 182 9.42 2.19 14.23
N LEU A 183 9.47 3.40 14.79
CA LEU A 183 10.23 3.72 16.00
C LEU A 183 9.66 3.01 17.23
N VAL A 184 8.34 2.99 17.41
CA VAL A 184 7.69 2.26 18.51
C VAL A 184 7.97 0.76 18.42
N LEU A 185 7.92 0.18 17.22
CA LEU A 185 8.20 -1.25 17.04
C LEU A 185 9.66 -1.62 17.29
N THR A 186 10.61 -0.78 16.87
CA THR A 186 12.04 -0.98 17.15
C THR A 186 12.34 -0.85 18.65
N ILE A 187 11.76 0.14 19.33
CA ILE A 187 11.89 0.29 20.80
C ILE A 187 11.29 -0.91 21.53
N ARG A 188 10.10 -1.37 21.14
CA ARG A 188 9.46 -2.56 21.76
C ARG A 188 10.27 -3.84 21.51
N TRP A 189 10.97 -3.95 20.39
CA TRP A 189 11.86 -5.06 20.11
C TRP A 189 13.11 -5.03 21.00
N HIS A 190 13.78 -3.88 21.11
CA HIS A 190 14.92 -3.71 22.03
C HIS A 190 14.53 -3.90 23.50
N ARG A 191 13.27 -3.65 23.86
CA ARG A 191 12.74 -3.88 25.20
C ARG A 191 12.23 -5.31 25.45
N LYS A 192 12.32 -6.24 24.50
CA LYS A 192 12.05 -7.66 24.79
C LYS A 192 13.13 -8.14 25.75
N PRO A 193 12.81 -8.46 27.02
CA PRO A 193 13.77 -9.10 27.90
C PRO A 193 14.15 -10.43 27.24
N GLU A 194 15.44 -10.72 27.16
CA GLU A 194 15.91 -12.05 26.84
C GLU A 194 15.31 -13.02 27.87
N ARG A 195 14.17 -13.65 27.56
CA ARG A 195 13.74 -14.86 28.26
C ARG A 195 14.66 -15.98 27.78
N ARG A 196 15.89 -15.98 28.31
CA ARG A 196 16.71 -17.18 28.43
C ARG A 196 16.20 -17.94 29.65
N ALA A 197 15.49 -19.02 29.41
CA ALA A 197 15.31 -20.14 30.33
C ALA A 197 15.15 -21.38 29.46
#